data_AF-A0A955DQC3-F1
#
_entry.id   AF-A0A955DQC3-F1
#
_cell.length_a   1.000
_cell.length_b   1.000
_cell.length_c   1.000
_cell.angle_alpha   90.00
_cell.angle_beta   90.00
_cell.angle_gamma   90.00
#
_symmetry.space_group_name_H-M   'P 1'
#
loop_
_entity.id
_entity.type
_entity.pdbx_description
1 polymer ?
#
loop_
_entity_poly.entity_id
_entity_poly.type
_entity_poly.pdbx_seq_one_letter_code
_entity_poly.pdbx_strand_id
1 'polypeptide(L)'
;MDRRLPSLLLLVSVGVALTGCGAYDSYVSHTAEAAPVGRDIVAEHQEAIQIVHAVCDETPRIVPQPTGEAAHRTALREFLNVRRQEHGQTMLKARLELMQARAQIELYRLANSGESPSFQSVPWEIVTHGFLRSTPTNPLSPDTMARRVLVVETEGLDGSAVDPRRAGWVWNSTDRKLYLAGLTEDELCSASHAALHSAEPARVTPILASKLQSIREQLESYQYAHGSKPNLADEGWKPLTDRRLLSEIPLNPLSPYEAAALVVAGKNGMDVDPNRAGWVWDEGNQMLYAAGFDDRARLMFE
;
A
#
# COMPACT_ATOMS: atom_id res chain seq x y z
N MET A 1 -8.67 5.01 -61.39
CA MET A 1 -9.56 4.37 -60.40
C MET A 1 -8.72 3.99 -59.20
N ASP A 2 -9.25 4.29 -58.03
CA ASP A 2 -8.88 3.90 -56.67
C ASP A 2 -7.60 4.41 -55.98
N ARG A 3 -7.90 4.96 -54.79
CA ARG A 3 -7.07 5.60 -53.78
C ARG A 3 -6.60 4.55 -52.77
N ARG A 4 -5.44 4.76 -52.13
CA ARG A 4 -5.27 4.90 -50.67
C ARG A 4 -3.77 5.01 -50.28
N LEU A 5 -3.49 5.97 -49.39
CA LEU A 5 -2.23 6.17 -48.65
C LEU A 5 -1.97 5.01 -47.65
N PRO A 6 -0.74 4.85 -47.15
CA PRO A 6 -0.55 5.15 -45.72
C PRO A 6 0.78 5.83 -45.33
N SER A 7 0.61 6.82 -44.45
CA SER A 7 1.35 7.13 -43.22
C SER A 7 2.87 6.91 -43.12
N LEU A 8 3.59 8.04 -43.07
CA LEU A 8 4.89 8.19 -42.40
C LEU A 8 4.75 8.01 -40.88
N LEU A 9 5.72 7.33 -40.26
CA LEU A 9 6.02 7.50 -38.84
C LEU A 9 7.53 7.60 -38.64
N LEU A 10 7.90 8.67 -37.94
CA LEU A 10 9.25 9.12 -37.65
C LEU A 10 9.74 8.44 -36.36
N LEU A 11 10.98 7.95 -36.34
CA LEU A 11 11.67 7.57 -35.10
C LEU A 11 13.09 8.13 -35.14
N VAL A 12 13.29 9.16 -34.33
CA VAL A 12 14.59 9.75 -33.99
C VAL A 12 15.07 9.06 -32.72
N SER A 13 16.31 8.61 -32.76
CA SER A 13 17.08 8.02 -31.67
C SER A 13 17.74 9.09 -30.80
N VAL A 14 17.85 8.86 -29.49
CA VAL A 14 18.94 9.38 -28.64
C VAL A 14 19.19 8.36 -27.52
N GLY A 15 20.42 7.84 -27.44
CA GLY A 15 20.91 7.05 -26.30
C GLY A 15 21.79 7.87 -25.37
N VAL A 16 22.17 7.31 -24.21
CA VAL A 16 23.38 7.66 -23.46
C VAL A 16 23.88 6.42 -22.69
N ALA A 17 25.20 6.25 -22.76
CA ALA A 17 26.03 5.19 -22.19
C ALA A 17 26.06 5.14 -20.66
N LEU A 18 26.49 4.00 -20.11
CA LEU A 18 27.46 3.95 -19.00
C LEU A 18 28.26 2.64 -19.04
N THR A 19 29.57 2.83 -18.97
CA THR A 19 30.71 1.92 -18.98
C THR A 19 30.85 1.06 -17.72
N GLY A 20 31.45 -0.14 -17.83
CA GLY A 20 32.10 -0.78 -16.66
C GLY A 20 32.32 -2.30 -16.72
N CYS A 21 33.33 -2.73 -17.48
CA CYS A 21 34.21 -3.91 -17.33
C CYS A 21 33.77 -5.20 -16.58
N GLY A 22 33.94 -6.34 -17.26
CA GLY A 22 34.44 -7.58 -16.63
C GLY A 22 34.13 -8.93 -17.32
N ALA A 23 35.06 -9.41 -18.17
CA ALA A 23 35.32 -10.82 -18.61
C ALA A 23 34.19 -11.60 -19.32
N TYR A 24 34.19 -11.91 -20.63
CA TYR A 24 35.12 -12.74 -21.44
C TYR A 24 35.48 -14.10 -20.82
N ASP A 25 34.73 -15.18 -21.14
CA ASP A 25 35.26 -16.34 -21.90
C ASP A 25 34.28 -17.53 -22.07
N SER A 26 34.46 -18.20 -23.21
CA SER A 26 34.09 -19.57 -23.61
C SER A 26 32.91 -19.71 -24.60
N TYR A 27 33.21 -19.86 -25.90
CA TYR A 27 33.53 -21.10 -26.62
C TYR A 27 32.29 -21.96 -26.93
N VAL A 28 31.71 -21.81 -28.13
CA VAL A 28 31.36 -22.95 -29.02
C VAL A 28 31.39 -22.46 -30.47
N SER A 29 32.30 -23.02 -31.26
CA SER A 29 32.28 -23.04 -32.73
C SER A 29 32.31 -24.49 -33.22
N HIS A 30 31.73 -24.72 -34.41
CA HIS A 30 31.61 -25.95 -35.22
C HIS A 30 30.27 -26.70 -35.05
N THR A 31 29.45 -27.00 -36.08
CA THR A 31 29.70 -27.15 -37.54
C THR A 31 28.38 -27.14 -38.38
N ALA A 32 28.47 -26.54 -39.57
CA ALA A 32 27.99 -26.96 -40.92
C ALA A 32 26.50 -27.26 -41.27
N GLU A 33 25.96 -26.35 -42.11
CA GLU A 33 25.30 -26.55 -43.43
C GLU A 33 24.31 -27.70 -43.69
N ALA A 34 23.02 -27.33 -43.82
CA ALA A 34 22.08 -27.84 -44.82
C ALA A 34 21.01 -26.74 -45.13
N ALA A 35 20.80 -26.41 -46.40
CA ALA A 35 19.83 -25.41 -46.89
C ALA A 35 18.49 -26.08 -47.34
N PRO A 36 17.44 -25.34 -47.77
CA PRO A 36 16.74 -24.24 -47.10
C PRO A 36 15.20 -24.46 -47.16
N VAL A 37 14.52 -24.70 -46.03
CA VAL A 37 13.05 -24.56 -45.95
C VAL A 37 12.70 -24.07 -44.53
N GLY A 38 12.26 -22.82 -44.43
CA GLY A 38 11.49 -22.30 -43.29
C GLY A 38 12.19 -22.19 -41.93
N ARG A 39 13.16 -21.28 -41.78
CA ARG A 39 13.72 -20.90 -40.46
C ARG A 39 13.79 -19.40 -40.17
N ASP A 40 13.06 -18.57 -40.93
CA ASP A 40 12.75 -17.18 -40.52
C ASP A 40 11.84 -17.11 -39.28
N ILE A 41 11.22 -18.24 -38.88
CA ILE A 41 10.41 -18.33 -37.65
C ILE A 41 11.29 -18.50 -36.39
N VAL A 42 12.54 -18.95 -36.55
CA VAL A 42 13.46 -19.20 -35.43
C VAL A 42 14.26 -17.93 -35.08
N ALA A 43 14.34 -16.95 -35.98
CA ALA A 43 14.94 -15.64 -35.71
C ALA A 43 13.94 -14.64 -35.08
N GLU A 44 12.62 -14.76 -35.36
CA GLU A 44 11.59 -13.89 -34.76
C GLU A 44 11.13 -14.32 -33.36
N HIS A 45 11.35 -15.58 -32.94
CA HIS A 45 11.01 -16.01 -31.57
C HIS A 45 12.12 -15.75 -30.54
N GLN A 46 13.34 -15.48 -30.99
CA GLN A 46 14.47 -15.12 -30.14
C GLN A 46 14.47 -13.61 -29.80
N GLU A 47 13.58 -12.82 -30.42
CA GLU A 47 13.41 -11.37 -30.21
C GLU A 47 12.16 -11.00 -29.36
N ALA A 48 11.34 -11.97 -28.95
CA ALA A 48 10.31 -11.78 -27.92
C ALA A 48 10.78 -12.21 -26.51
N ILE A 49 12.06 -12.53 -26.37
CA ILE A 49 12.73 -12.85 -25.10
C ILE A 49 13.07 -11.59 -24.28
N GLN A 50 12.89 -10.36 -24.79
CA GLN A 50 13.47 -9.17 -24.13
C GLN A 50 12.53 -8.09 -23.57
N ILE A 51 11.20 -8.17 -23.66
CA ILE A 51 10.35 -7.04 -23.20
C ILE A 51 9.10 -7.50 -22.43
N VAL A 52 9.31 -8.17 -21.30
CA VAL A 52 8.69 -7.78 -20.01
C VAL A 52 9.70 -8.10 -18.90
N HIS A 53 10.87 -7.49 -19.02
CA HIS A 53 11.96 -7.51 -18.04
C HIS A 53 11.62 -6.69 -16.77
N ALA A 54 10.41 -6.83 -16.21
CA ALA A 54 9.94 -6.10 -15.02
C ALA A 54 8.95 -6.99 -14.25
N VAL A 55 9.35 -7.89 -13.35
CA VAL A 55 10.28 -7.75 -12.21
C VAL A 55 9.88 -6.58 -11.30
N CYS A 56 8.70 -6.71 -10.70
CA CYS A 56 8.44 -6.27 -9.33
C CYS A 56 8.25 -7.54 -8.46
N ASP A 57 9.37 -8.19 -8.17
CA ASP A 57 9.77 -9.03 -7.02
C ASP A 57 8.85 -10.03 -6.27
N GLU A 58 7.61 -10.34 -6.69
CA GLU A 58 6.87 -11.47 -6.08
C GLU A 58 6.45 -12.54 -7.11
N THR A 59 7.06 -13.72 -6.96
CA THR A 59 6.87 -15.03 -7.62
C THR A 59 5.97 -15.11 -8.87
N PRO A 60 6.51 -15.53 -10.05
CA PRO A 60 5.76 -15.59 -11.29
C PRO A 60 4.67 -16.68 -11.25
N ARG A 61 3.40 -16.27 -11.36
CA ARG A 61 2.34 -17.17 -11.85
C ARG A 61 2.43 -17.22 -13.37
N ILE A 62 2.95 -18.31 -13.91
CA ILE A 62 2.96 -18.61 -15.34
C ILE A 62 1.49 -18.74 -15.79
N VAL A 63 1.00 -17.78 -16.56
CA VAL A 63 -0.26 -17.94 -17.30
C VAL A 63 0.11 -18.53 -18.66
N PRO A 64 -0.17 -19.82 -18.94
CA PRO A 64 0.15 -20.43 -20.23
C PRO A 64 -0.56 -19.67 -21.37
N GLN A 65 0.10 -19.55 -22.53
CA GLN A 65 -0.54 -18.96 -23.71
C GLN A 65 -1.79 -19.78 -24.06
N PRO A 66 -2.99 -19.17 -23.98
CA PRO A 66 -4.21 -19.91 -24.20
C PRO A 66 -4.38 -20.25 -25.68
N THR A 67 -4.41 -21.53 -26.03
CA THR A 67 -4.81 -21.97 -27.36
C THR A 67 -6.33 -22.06 -27.44
N GLY A 68 -6.96 -21.23 -28.28
CA GLY A 68 -8.40 -21.23 -28.52
C GLY A 68 -9.18 -20.18 -27.71
N GLU A 69 -10.39 -19.87 -28.18
CA GLU A 69 -11.21 -18.76 -27.66
C GLU A 69 -11.63 -18.93 -26.19
N ALA A 70 -11.94 -20.16 -25.78
CA ALA A 70 -12.29 -20.47 -24.40
C ALA A 70 -11.10 -20.27 -23.45
N ALA A 71 -9.90 -20.69 -23.87
CA ALA A 71 -8.68 -20.48 -23.10
C ALA A 71 -8.35 -18.98 -23.01
N HIS A 72 -8.56 -18.21 -24.09
CA HIS A 72 -8.31 -16.76 -24.10
C HIS A 72 -9.25 -16.03 -23.13
N ARG A 73 -10.54 -16.39 -23.12
CA ARG A 73 -11.51 -15.86 -22.14
C ARG A 73 -11.13 -16.17 -20.70
N THR A 74 -10.65 -17.39 -20.43
CA THR A 74 -10.18 -17.78 -19.09
C THR A 74 -8.93 -17.00 -18.68
N ALA A 75 -7.92 -16.91 -19.55
CA ALA A 75 -6.69 -16.15 -19.27
C ALA A 75 -6.97 -14.66 -19.05
N LEU A 76 -7.85 -14.05 -19.85
CA LEU A 76 -8.27 -12.66 -19.66
C LEU A 76 -9.00 -12.46 -18.33
N ARG A 77 -9.87 -13.40 -17.94
CA ARG A 77 -10.55 -13.36 -16.64
C ARG A 77 -9.55 -13.42 -15.48
N GLU A 78 -8.60 -14.36 -15.53
CA GLU A 78 -7.55 -14.49 -14.51
C GLU A 78 -6.68 -13.23 -14.46
N PHE A 79 -6.29 -12.69 -15.61
CA PHE A 79 -5.53 -11.43 -15.69
C PHE A 79 -6.29 -10.26 -15.04
N LEU A 80 -7.58 -10.11 -15.36
CA LEU A 80 -8.42 -9.06 -14.77
C LEU A 80 -8.59 -9.26 -13.25
N ASN A 81 -8.68 -10.49 -12.78
CA ASN A 81 -8.75 -10.81 -11.35
C ASN A 81 -7.45 -10.41 -10.63
N VAL A 82 -6.29 -10.78 -11.19
CA VAL A 82 -4.98 -10.40 -10.65
C VAL A 82 -4.83 -8.87 -10.63
N ARG A 83 -5.18 -8.18 -11.72
CA ARG A 83 -5.14 -6.71 -11.78
C ARG A 83 -6.02 -6.03 -10.74
N ARG A 84 -7.25 -6.51 -10.53
CA ARG A 84 -8.14 -5.99 -9.49
C ARG A 84 -7.54 -6.20 -8.10
N GLN A 85 -6.90 -7.35 -7.88
CA GLN A 85 -6.27 -7.67 -6.61
C GLN A 85 -5.06 -6.76 -6.34
N GLU A 86 -4.15 -6.60 -7.30
CA GLU A 86 -3.01 -5.67 -7.21
C GLU A 86 -3.47 -4.24 -6.93
N HIS A 87 -4.50 -3.79 -7.64
CA HIS A 87 -5.08 -2.47 -7.45
C HIS A 87 -5.66 -2.31 -6.04
N GLY A 88 -6.41 -3.32 -5.56
CA GLY A 88 -6.96 -3.33 -4.20
C GLY A 88 -5.88 -3.29 -3.12
N GLN A 89 -4.80 -4.06 -3.27
CA GLN A 89 -3.64 -4.01 -2.37
C GLN A 89 -2.97 -2.64 -2.38
N THR A 90 -2.82 -2.03 -3.55
CA THR A 90 -2.25 -0.69 -3.70
C THR A 90 -3.10 0.35 -2.98
N MET A 91 -4.43 0.27 -3.10
CA MET A 91 -5.37 1.16 -2.40
C MET A 91 -5.31 0.98 -0.89
N LEU A 92 -5.27 -0.27 -0.41
CA LEU A 92 -5.11 -0.56 1.01
C LEU A 92 -3.79 -0.01 1.57
N LYS A 93 -2.69 -0.17 0.82
CA LYS A 93 -1.39 0.40 1.17
C LYS A 93 -1.45 1.93 1.20
N ALA A 94 -2.04 2.57 0.19
CA ALA A 94 -2.20 4.01 0.14
C ALA A 94 -3.01 4.55 1.33
N ARG A 95 -4.07 3.85 1.71
CA ARG A 95 -4.87 4.16 2.90
C ARG A 95 -4.05 4.02 4.17
N LEU A 96 -3.32 2.92 4.35
CA LEU A 96 -2.45 2.72 5.52
C LEU A 96 -1.40 3.83 5.65
N GLU A 97 -0.74 4.20 4.55
CA GLU A 97 0.24 5.28 4.51
C GLU A 97 -0.38 6.63 4.88
N LEU A 98 -1.56 6.95 4.34
CA LEU A 98 -2.31 8.17 4.70
C LEU A 98 -2.65 8.20 6.19
N MET A 99 -3.13 7.07 6.71
CA MET A 99 -3.54 6.94 8.11
C MET A 99 -2.33 7.11 9.05
N GLN A 100 -1.19 6.48 8.74
CA GLN A 100 0.06 6.66 9.49
C GLN A 100 0.54 8.11 9.45
N ALA A 101 0.57 8.71 8.25
CA ALA A 101 0.97 10.09 8.06
C ALA A 101 0.14 11.06 8.91
N ARG A 102 -1.19 10.91 8.90
CA ARG A 102 -2.07 11.77 9.71
C ARG A 102 -1.89 11.55 11.22
N ALA A 103 -1.78 10.30 11.67
CA ALA A 103 -1.53 10.01 13.09
C ALA A 103 -0.23 10.66 13.59
N GLN A 104 0.79 10.68 12.74
CA GLN A 104 2.07 11.29 13.07
C GLN A 104 2.02 12.83 13.04
N ILE A 105 1.25 13.44 12.14
CA ILE A 105 0.95 14.88 12.16
C ILE A 105 0.27 15.26 13.48
N GLU A 106 -0.64 14.42 13.98
CA GLU A 106 -1.30 14.64 15.27
C GLU A 106 -0.32 14.56 16.45
N LEU A 107 0.60 13.60 16.45
CA LEU A 107 1.65 13.53 17.46
C LEU A 107 2.56 14.76 17.44
N TYR A 108 2.95 15.23 16.26
CA TYR A 108 3.70 16.48 16.11
C TYR A 108 2.91 17.65 16.69
N ARG A 109 1.61 17.75 16.39
CA ARG A 109 0.73 18.80 16.89
C ARG A 109 0.67 18.81 18.41
N LEU A 110 0.53 17.65 19.03
CA LEU A 110 0.52 17.50 20.48
C LEU A 110 1.86 17.91 21.12
N ALA A 111 2.98 17.55 20.47
CA ALA A 111 4.31 17.91 20.96
C ALA A 111 4.63 19.41 20.82
N ASN A 112 4.02 20.09 19.85
CA ASN A 112 4.26 21.51 19.55
C ASN A 112 3.07 22.39 19.94
N SER A 113 2.50 22.16 21.13
CA SER A 113 1.47 23.04 21.72
C SER A 113 0.21 23.27 20.86
N GLY A 114 -0.14 22.32 20.00
CA GLY A 114 -1.29 22.42 19.11
C GLY A 114 -0.98 22.98 17.72
N GLU A 115 0.27 23.34 17.43
CA GLU A 115 0.67 23.86 16.13
C GLU A 115 0.76 22.75 15.08
N SER A 116 0.09 22.96 13.94
CA SER A 116 0.20 22.07 12.78
C SER A 116 1.54 22.28 12.06
N PRO A 117 2.11 21.23 11.44
CA PRO A 117 3.34 21.37 10.67
C PRO A 117 3.11 22.30 9.46
N SER A 118 4.10 23.17 9.19
CA SER A 118 4.09 24.04 8.01
C SER A 118 4.74 23.33 6.82
N PHE A 119 3.95 22.56 6.06
CA PHE A 119 4.45 21.87 4.87
C PHE A 119 4.96 22.79 3.75
N GLN A 120 4.73 24.12 3.85
CA GLN A 120 5.30 25.12 2.93
C GLN A 120 6.79 25.39 3.19
N SER A 121 7.19 25.36 4.47
CA SER A 121 8.58 25.63 4.91
C SER A 121 9.32 24.37 5.35
N VAL A 122 8.60 23.24 5.46
CA VAL A 122 9.06 22.00 6.04
C VAL A 122 8.70 20.84 5.10
N PRO A 123 9.65 20.27 4.33
CA PRO A 123 9.45 18.94 3.77
C PRO A 123 9.28 17.94 4.93
N TRP A 124 8.76 16.74 4.67
CA TRP A 124 8.54 15.69 5.68
C TRP A 124 9.67 15.55 6.71
N GLU A 125 10.91 15.86 6.33
CA GLU A 125 12.16 15.89 7.10
C GLU A 125 12.11 16.48 8.52
N ILE A 126 11.27 17.49 8.82
CA ILE A 126 11.17 18.00 10.22
C ILE A 126 10.06 17.29 10.99
N VAL A 127 9.00 16.83 10.32
CA VAL A 127 8.03 15.90 10.93
C VAL A 127 8.75 14.57 11.25
N THR A 128 9.74 14.16 10.43
CA THR A 128 10.53 12.94 10.66
C THR A 128 11.56 13.07 11.78
N HIS A 129 12.05 14.27 12.11
CA HIS A 129 12.98 14.49 13.23
C HIS A 129 12.27 14.35 14.59
N GLY A 130 11.91 13.12 14.94
CA GLY A 130 11.37 12.74 16.25
C GLY A 130 10.09 11.91 16.21
N PHE A 131 9.31 11.99 15.13
CA PHE A 131 7.96 11.39 15.09
C PHE A 131 7.71 10.43 13.93
N LEU A 132 8.38 10.57 12.79
CA LEU A 132 8.26 9.62 11.67
C LEU A 132 9.48 8.69 11.63
N ARG A 133 9.24 7.37 11.63
CA ARG A 133 10.30 6.38 11.33
C ARG A 133 10.77 6.48 9.87
N SER A 134 9.89 6.87 8.97
CA SER A 134 10.13 7.06 7.54
C SER A 134 9.13 8.05 6.95
N THR A 135 9.51 8.76 5.90
CA THR A 135 8.59 9.62 5.15
C THR A 135 7.51 8.78 4.47
N PRO A 136 6.21 9.09 4.68
CA PRO A 136 5.11 8.41 4.01
C PRO A 136 5.21 8.51 2.48
N THR A 137 4.84 7.44 1.79
CA THR A 137 4.86 7.38 0.32
C THR A 137 3.47 7.10 -0.24
N ASN A 138 2.99 7.93 -1.16
CA ASN A 138 1.76 7.64 -1.89
C ASN A 138 2.08 6.63 -3.01
N PRO A 139 1.61 5.36 -2.91
CA PRO A 139 1.92 4.33 -3.91
C PRO A 139 1.16 4.50 -5.23
N LEU A 140 0.21 5.45 -5.31
CA LEU A 140 -0.50 5.81 -6.55
C LEU A 140 0.23 6.88 -7.36
N SER A 141 1.26 7.49 -6.77
CA SER A 141 2.05 8.55 -7.41
C SER A 141 3.35 7.99 -7.98
N PRO A 142 3.91 8.57 -9.06
CA PRO A 142 5.27 8.27 -9.48
C PRO A 142 6.26 8.48 -8.34
N ASP A 143 7.32 7.67 -8.26
CA ASP A 143 8.30 7.70 -7.15
C ASP A 143 8.88 9.10 -6.87
N THR A 144 9.07 9.90 -7.92
CA THR A 144 9.56 11.28 -7.83
C THR A 144 8.58 12.24 -7.15
N MET A 145 7.30 11.89 -7.11
CA MET A 145 6.20 12.68 -6.53
C MET A 145 5.60 12.03 -5.29
N ALA A 146 5.82 10.73 -5.06
CA ALA A 146 5.19 9.95 -3.98
C ALA A 146 5.38 10.53 -2.57
N ARG A 147 6.44 11.32 -2.35
CA ARG A 147 6.72 11.99 -1.06
C ARG A 147 6.35 13.47 -1.07
N ARG A 148 6.03 14.06 -2.21
CA ARG A 148 5.79 15.50 -2.32
C ARG A 148 4.43 15.86 -1.73
N VAL A 149 4.42 16.89 -0.90
CA VAL A 149 3.19 17.50 -0.34
C VAL A 149 2.90 18.78 -1.11
N LEU A 150 1.67 18.93 -1.60
CA LEU A 150 1.15 20.19 -2.10
C LEU A 150 0.33 20.86 -0.99
N VAL A 151 0.66 22.09 -0.63
CA VAL A 151 -0.12 22.87 0.33
C VAL A 151 -1.18 23.67 -0.41
N VAL A 152 -2.41 23.61 0.10
CA VAL A 152 -3.58 24.33 -0.42
C VAL A 152 -4.30 25.04 0.71
N GLU A 153 -4.89 26.19 0.40
CA GLU A 153 -5.61 27.05 1.36
C GLU A 153 -7.09 27.21 0.97
N THR A 154 -7.61 26.27 0.17
CA THR A 154 -8.99 26.30 -0.32
C THR A 154 -9.86 25.36 0.50
N GLU A 155 -10.86 25.89 1.20
CA GLU A 155 -11.80 25.09 1.98
C GLU A 155 -12.48 24.02 1.10
N GLY A 156 -12.55 22.78 1.62
CA GLY A 156 -13.17 21.66 0.92
C GLY A 156 -12.37 21.10 -0.27
N LEU A 157 -11.19 21.66 -0.57
CA LEU A 157 -10.30 21.07 -1.57
C LEU A 157 -9.61 19.84 -0.96
N ASP A 158 -9.93 18.68 -1.51
CA ASP A 158 -9.38 17.40 -1.09
C ASP A 158 -8.30 16.88 -2.06
N GLY A 159 -7.93 15.62 -1.89
CA GLY A 159 -6.94 14.95 -2.71
C GLY A 159 -7.33 14.80 -4.19
N SER A 160 -8.63 14.73 -4.51
CA SER A 160 -9.13 14.43 -5.85
C SER A 160 -8.84 15.55 -6.86
N ALA A 161 -8.71 16.79 -6.37
CA ALA A 161 -8.43 17.97 -7.19
C ALA A 161 -6.97 18.04 -7.68
N VAL A 162 -6.09 17.14 -7.22
CA VAL A 162 -4.65 17.18 -7.48
C VAL A 162 -4.19 15.92 -8.19
N ASP A 163 -3.60 16.08 -9.38
CA ASP A 163 -2.98 14.98 -10.13
C ASP A 163 -1.82 14.35 -9.32
N PRO A 164 -1.81 13.01 -9.11
CA PRO A 164 -0.71 12.26 -8.47
C PRO A 164 0.67 12.51 -9.09
N ARG A 165 0.73 12.95 -10.36
CA ARG A 165 1.98 13.32 -11.04
C ARG A 165 2.52 14.68 -10.63
N ARG A 166 1.77 15.47 -9.86
CA ARG A 166 2.19 16.78 -9.34
C ARG A 166 2.62 16.71 -7.88
N ALA A 167 1.96 15.88 -7.09
CA ALA A 167 2.27 15.63 -5.69
C ALA A 167 1.66 14.29 -5.25
N GLY A 168 2.27 13.64 -4.27
CA GLY A 168 1.72 12.44 -3.63
C GLY A 168 0.66 12.76 -2.58
N TRP A 169 0.79 13.91 -1.93
CA TRP A 169 -0.04 14.30 -0.80
C TRP A 169 -0.55 15.72 -0.98
N VAL A 170 -1.72 16.01 -0.45
CA VAL A 170 -2.30 17.35 -0.39
C VAL A 170 -2.53 17.71 1.07
N TRP A 171 -1.86 18.75 1.56
CA TRP A 171 -2.13 19.30 2.87
C TRP A 171 -3.02 20.53 2.71
N ASN A 172 -4.24 20.44 3.23
CA ASN A 172 -5.14 21.58 3.26
C ASN A 172 -4.96 22.30 4.59
N SER A 173 -4.36 23.49 4.57
CA SER A 173 -4.08 24.26 5.79
C SER A 173 -5.33 24.92 6.36
N THR A 174 -6.42 25.02 5.59
CA THR A 174 -7.70 25.58 6.05
C THR A 174 -8.42 24.61 6.97
N ASP A 175 -8.58 23.35 6.57
CA ASP A 175 -9.18 22.30 7.41
C ASP A 175 -8.16 21.52 8.27
N ARG A 176 -6.87 21.75 8.04
CA ARG A 176 -5.73 21.10 8.70
C ARG A 176 -5.71 19.59 8.50
N LYS A 177 -6.10 19.11 7.32
CA LYS A 177 -6.11 17.70 6.97
C LYS A 177 -5.13 17.39 5.83
N LEU A 178 -4.57 16.18 5.91
CA LEU A 178 -3.77 15.58 4.84
C LEU A 178 -4.67 14.70 3.97
N TYR A 179 -4.49 14.75 2.66
CA TYR A 179 -5.22 13.93 1.68
C TYR A 179 -4.25 13.22 0.75
N LEU A 180 -4.71 12.11 0.18
CA LEU A 180 -4.02 11.36 -0.86
C LEU A 180 -4.31 12.01 -2.23
N ALA A 181 -3.29 12.43 -2.97
CA ALA A 181 -3.51 13.03 -4.28
C ALA A 181 -4.20 12.03 -5.25
N GLY A 182 -5.12 12.54 -6.05
CA GLY A 182 -5.84 11.82 -7.11
C GLY A 182 -7.12 11.11 -6.68
N LEU A 183 -7.47 11.11 -5.39
CA LEU A 183 -8.66 10.43 -4.86
C LEU A 183 -9.35 11.25 -3.79
N THR A 184 -10.68 11.12 -3.73
CA THR A 184 -11.47 11.51 -2.57
C THR A 184 -11.27 10.52 -1.42
N GLU A 185 -11.58 10.93 -0.20
CA GLU A 185 -11.52 10.04 0.98
C GLU A 185 -12.54 8.89 0.87
N ASP A 186 -13.72 9.17 0.29
CA ASP A 186 -14.77 8.18 0.05
C ASP A 186 -14.37 7.13 -1.00
N GLU A 187 -13.71 7.54 -2.08
CA GLU A 187 -13.17 6.61 -3.08
C GLU A 187 -12.07 5.73 -2.48
N LEU A 188 -11.14 6.31 -1.72
CA LEU A 188 -10.09 5.56 -1.04
C LEU A 188 -10.69 4.58 -0.03
N CYS A 189 -11.71 5.00 0.73
CA CYS A 189 -12.39 4.17 1.70
C CYS A 189 -13.12 3.01 1.01
N SER A 190 -13.89 3.31 -0.04
CA SER A 190 -14.65 2.33 -0.82
C SER A 190 -13.74 1.34 -1.52
N ALA A 191 -12.66 1.80 -2.16
CA ALA A 191 -11.71 0.94 -2.84
C ALA A 191 -10.95 0.04 -1.85
N SER A 192 -10.56 0.56 -0.69
CA SER A 192 -9.95 -0.25 0.37
C SER A 192 -10.93 -1.27 0.94
N HIS A 193 -12.18 -0.89 1.18
CA HIS A 193 -13.21 -1.80 1.67
C HIS A 193 -13.51 -2.91 0.65
N ALA A 194 -13.64 -2.55 -0.63
CA ALA A 194 -13.78 -3.52 -1.71
C ALA A 194 -12.55 -4.45 -1.81
N ALA A 195 -11.33 -3.93 -1.60
CA ALA A 195 -10.11 -4.74 -1.56
C ALA A 195 -10.12 -5.74 -0.39
N LEU A 196 -10.58 -5.30 0.79
CA LEU A 196 -10.69 -6.13 1.98
C LEU A 196 -11.72 -7.25 1.81
N HIS A 197 -12.83 -6.99 1.10
CA HIS A 197 -13.88 -7.98 0.85
C HIS A 197 -13.63 -8.87 -0.37
N SER A 198 -12.84 -8.41 -1.36
CA SER A 198 -12.51 -9.19 -2.56
C SER A 198 -11.24 -10.02 -2.43
N ALA A 199 -10.32 -9.62 -1.54
CA ALA A 199 -9.29 -10.53 -1.08
C ALA A 199 -9.98 -11.66 -0.32
N GLU A 200 -9.84 -12.90 -0.78
CA GLU A 200 -10.15 -14.06 0.06
C GLU A 200 -9.54 -13.82 1.46
N PRO A 201 -10.24 -14.21 2.55
CA PRO A 201 -9.82 -13.94 3.93
C PRO A 201 -8.37 -14.36 4.21
N ALA A 202 -7.75 -15.19 3.38
CA ALA A 202 -6.35 -15.59 3.45
C ALA A 202 -5.29 -14.45 3.38
N ARG A 203 -5.55 -13.25 2.82
CA ARG A 203 -4.47 -12.26 2.54
C ARG A 203 -4.48 -10.94 3.30
N VAL A 204 -5.62 -10.48 3.81
CA VAL A 204 -5.67 -9.33 4.75
C VAL A 204 -5.23 -9.76 6.15
N THR A 205 -5.54 -11.02 6.46
CA THR A 205 -5.27 -11.68 7.72
C THR A 205 -3.82 -11.57 8.16
N PRO A 206 -2.77 -11.82 7.35
CA PRO A 206 -1.39 -11.82 7.86
C PRO A 206 -0.87 -10.46 8.33
N ILE A 207 -1.22 -9.37 7.66
CA ILE A 207 -0.77 -8.02 8.04
C ILE A 207 -1.46 -7.59 9.33
N LEU A 208 -2.79 -7.72 9.39
CA LEU A 208 -3.57 -7.37 10.56
C LEU A 208 -3.21 -8.28 11.75
N ALA A 209 -3.02 -9.57 11.49
CA ALA A 209 -2.52 -10.55 12.45
C ALA A 209 -1.17 -10.18 13.04
N SER A 210 -0.18 -9.88 12.18
CA SER A 210 1.16 -9.50 12.62
C SER A 210 1.11 -8.23 13.47
N LYS A 211 0.28 -7.26 13.08
CA LYS A 211 0.08 -6.03 13.85
C LYS A 211 -0.60 -6.29 15.20
N LEU A 212 -1.67 -7.07 15.24
CA LEU A 212 -2.34 -7.53 16.46
C LEU A 212 -1.37 -8.26 17.39
N GLN A 213 -0.57 -9.16 16.83
CA GLN A 213 0.43 -9.92 17.56
C GLN A 213 1.48 -9.00 18.19
N SER A 214 2.02 -8.06 17.40
CA SER A 214 2.98 -7.07 17.90
C SER A 214 2.38 -6.23 19.04
N ILE A 215 1.11 -5.80 18.93
CA ILE A 215 0.44 -5.04 20.00
C ILE A 215 0.27 -5.89 21.26
N ARG A 216 -0.08 -7.18 21.11
CA ARG A 216 -0.21 -8.12 22.23
C ARG A 216 1.12 -8.30 22.97
N GLU A 217 2.22 -8.41 22.25
CA GLU A 217 3.57 -8.48 22.85
C GLU A 217 3.91 -7.21 23.65
N GLN A 218 3.50 -6.03 23.18
CA GLN A 218 3.69 -4.77 23.94
C GLN A 218 2.79 -4.71 25.18
N LEU A 219 1.57 -5.25 25.11
CA LEU A 219 0.68 -5.35 26.27
C LEU A 219 1.23 -6.32 27.33
N GLU A 220 1.82 -7.43 26.91
CA GLU A 220 2.49 -8.38 27.80
C GLU A 220 3.73 -7.75 28.46
N SER A 221 4.52 -7.00 27.68
CA SER A 221 5.66 -6.25 28.19
C SER A 221 5.25 -5.21 29.24
N TYR A 222 4.14 -4.50 29.00
CA TYR A 222 3.55 -3.60 30.01
C TYR A 222 3.13 -4.37 31.26
N GLN A 223 2.40 -5.48 31.11
CA GLN A 223 1.97 -6.29 32.25
C GLN A 223 3.13 -6.79 33.10
N TYR A 224 4.22 -7.22 32.46
CA TYR A 224 5.43 -7.66 33.16
C TYR A 224 6.04 -6.53 34.00
N ALA A 225 6.06 -5.30 33.48
CA ALA A 225 6.63 -4.16 34.17
C ALA A 225 5.73 -3.56 35.27
N HIS A 226 4.40 -3.73 35.17
CA HIS A 226 3.41 -3.03 36.03
C HIS A 226 2.56 -3.96 36.89
N GLY A 227 2.65 -5.27 36.69
CA GLY A 227 1.84 -6.27 37.38
C GLY A 227 0.42 -6.43 36.83
N SER A 228 -0.04 -5.54 35.95
CA SER A 228 -1.35 -5.59 35.29
C SER A 228 -1.27 -5.03 33.86
N LYS A 229 -2.17 -5.47 32.97
CA LYS A 229 -2.33 -4.86 31.64
C LYS A 229 -2.94 -3.46 31.78
N PRO A 230 -2.70 -2.56 30.80
CA PRO A 230 -3.27 -1.22 30.85
C PRO A 230 -4.78 -1.23 30.61
N ASN A 231 -5.48 -0.26 31.18
CA ASN A 231 -6.90 -0.05 30.91
C ASN A 231 -7.10 0.69 29.58
N LEU A 232 -7.12 -0.06 28.48
CA LEU A 232 -7.27 0.54 27.15
C LEU A 232 -8.68 1.08 26.88
N ALA A 233 -9.70 0.63 27.59
CA ALA A 233 -11.07 1.10 27.39
C ALA A 233 -11.24 2.56 27.84
N ASP A 234 -10.66 2.91 28.99
CA ASP A 234 -10.77 4.25 29.55
C ASP A 234 -9.62 5.17 29.12
N GLU A 235 -8.40 4.64 29.02
CA GLU A 235 -7.19 5.44 28.75
C GLU A 235 -6.74 5.38 27.29
N GLY A 236 -7.37 4.54 26.46
CA GLY A 236 -6.97 4.32 25.08
C GLY A 236 -5.52 3.81 24.98
N TRP A 237 -4.76 4.38 24.05
CA TRP A 237 -3.36 3.99 23.80
C TRP A 237 -2.33 4.66 24.71
N LYS A 238 -2.73 5.65 25.51
CA LYS A 238 -1.80 6.48 26.31
C LYS A 238 -0.82 5.68 27.16
N PRO A 239 -1.23 4.62 27.90
CA PRO A 239 -0.30 3.87 28.76
C PRO A 239 0.86 3.23 28.00
N LEU A 240 0.64 2.89 26.73
CA LEU A 240 1.65 2.26 25.87
C LEU A 240 2.51 3.29 25.12
N THR A 241 1.91 4.41 24.69
CA THR A 241 2.64 5.47 23.97
C THR A 241 3.49 6.32 24.91
N ASP A 242 2.98 6.70 26.08
CA ASP A 242 3.69 7.55 27.04
C ASP A 242 4.97 6.87 27.57
N ARG A 243 4.93 5.54 27.63
CA ARG A 243 6.06 4.69 28.04
C ARG A 243 6.96 4.26 26.88
N ARG A 244 6.67 4.71 25.65
CA ARG A 244 7.44 4.37 24.45
C ARG A 244 7.48 2.86 24.16
N LEU A 245 6.54 2.08 24.68
CA LEU A 245 6.36 0.67 24.30
C LEU A 245 5.78 0.58 22.88
N LEU A 246 4.88 1.51 22.56
CA LEU A 246 4.46 1.78 21.20
C LEU A 246 5.10 3.09 20.74
N SER A 247 5.80 3.04 19.61
CA SER A 247 6.29 4.26 18.96
C SER A 247 5.17 5.04 18.27
N GLU A 248 4.06 4.38 17.94
CA GLU A 248 2.91 4.98 17.28
C GLU A 248 1.61 4.29 17.69
N ILE A 249 0.50 5.03 17.61
CA ILE A 249 -0.84 4.48 17.86
C ILE A 249 -1.17 3.48 16.74
N PRO A 250 -1.51 2.23 17.06
CA PRO A 250 -1.86 1.25 16.04
C PRO A 250 -3.22 1.59 15.44
N LEU A 251 -3.27 1.52 14.12
CA LEU A 251 -4.48 1.80 13.35
C LEU A 251 -5.03 0.50 12.73
N ASN A 252 -6.33 0.25 12.90
CA ASN A 252 -7.03 -0.85 12.26
C ASN A 252 -7.42 -0.47 10.81
N PRO A 253 -6.87 -1.12 9.77
CA PRO A 253 -7.22 -0.83 8.38
C PRO A 253 -8.67 -1.16 7.99
N LEU A 254 -9.37 -2.00 8.78
CA LEU A 254 -10.77 -2.36 8.52
C LEU A 254 -11.75 -1.24 8.91
N SER A 255 -11.32 -0.31 9.77
CA SER A 255 -12.17 0.75 10.31
C SER A 255 -11.94 2.07 9.56
N PRO A 256 -12.96 2.94 9.41
CA PRO A 256 -12.79 4.30 8.92
C PRO A 256 -11.75 5.07 9.72
N TYR A 257 -11.14 6.08 9.10
CA TYR A 257 -10.01 6.81 9.68
C TYR A 257 -10.29 7.34 11.10
N GLU A 258 -11.45 7.97 11.30
CA GLU A 258 -11.85 8.55 12.59
C GLU A 258 -12.01 7.50 13.70
N ALA A 259 -12.35 6.27 13.32
CA ALA A 259 -12.52 5.16 14.24
C ALA A 259 -11.25 4.31 14.38
N ALA A 260 -10.34 4.30 13.40
CA ALA A 260 -9.28 3.31 13.28
C ALA A 260 -8.28 3.25 14.45
N ALA A 261 -8.11 4.35 15.17
CA ALA A 261 -7.29 4.42 16.39
C ALA A 261 -8.11 4.18 17.66
N LEU A 262 -9.43 4.28 17.61
CA LEU A 262 -10.29 4.26 18.79
C LEU A 262 -10.38 2.85 19.36
N VAL A 263 -10.13 2.74 20.67
CA VAL A 263 -10.37 1.54 21.45
C VAL A 263 -11.70 1.70 22.17
N VAL A 264 -12.55 0.68 22.13
CA VAL A 264 -13.78 0.62 22.92
C VAL A 264 -13.83 -0.67 23.72
N ALA A 265 -14.59 -0.67 24.81
CA ALA A 265 -14.86 -1.90 25.56
C ALA A 265 -15.78 -2.84 24.77
N GLY A 266 -15.47 -4.14 24.73
CA GLY A 266 -16.32 -5.15 24.09
C GLY A 266 -15.72 -6.56 24.18
N LYS A 267 -16.51 -7.61 23.89
CA LYS A 267 -16.12 -9.01 24.13
C LYS A 267 -15.52 -9.74 22.92
N ASN A 268 -15.64 -9.18 21.72
CA ASN A 268 -15.02 -9.70 20.51
C ASN A 268 -14.93 -8.60 19.43
N GLY A 269 -14.15 -8.83 18.38
CA GLY A 269 -13.99 -7.89 17.27
C GLY A 269 -15.21 -7.73 16.35
N MET A 270 -16.16 -8.67 16.36
CA MET A 270 -17.34 -8.69 15.48
C MET A 270 -18.55 -7.98 16.07
N ASP A 271 -18.62 -7.82 17.40
CA ASP A 271 -19.74 -7.21 18.12
C ASP A 271 -19.72 -5.69 18.03
N VAL A 272 -18.62 -5.12 17.52
CA VAL A 272 -18.42 -3.68 17.43
C VAL A 272 -18.37 -3.26 15.97
N ASP A 273 -19.25 -2.33 15.62
CA ASP A 273 -19.26 -1.68 14.31
C ASP A 273 -17.89 -1.05 14.02
N PRO A 274 -17.19 -1.45 12.93
CA PRO A 274 -15.89 -0.88 12.59
C PRO A 274 -15.96 0.63 12.31
N ASN A 275 -17.14 1.19 12.02
CA ASN A 275 -17.33 2.64 11.91
C ASN A 275 -17.28 3.37 13.25
N ARG A 276 -17.37 2.65 14.36
CA ARG A 276 -17.40 3.21 15.72
C ARG A 276 -16.14 2.93 16.51
N ALA A 277 -15.32 1.96 16.10
CA ALA A 277 -14.05 1.67 16.74
C ALA A 277 -13.07 1.00 15.77
N GLY A 278 -11.79 1.15 16.05
CA GLY A 278 -10.70 0.43 15.41
C GLY A 278 -10.40 -0.85 16.16
N TRP A 279 -10.48 -0.78 17.48
CA TRP A 279 -10.03 -1.84 18.36
C TRP A 279 -11.06 -2.08 19.46
N VAL A 280 -11.16 -3.33 19.88
CA VAL A 280 -12.06 -3.75 20.94
C VAL A 280 -11.23 -4.35 22.07
N TRP A 281 -11.34 -3.75 23.24
CA TRP A 281 -10.71 -4.25 24.47
C TRP A 281 -11.72 -5.07 25.26
N ASP A 282 -11.44 -6.36 25.41
CA ASP A 282 -12.16 -7.25 26.29
C ASP A 282 -11.49 -7.27 27.65
N GLU A 283 -12.04 -6.48 28.56
CA GLU A 283 -11.54 -6.36 29.93
C GLU A 283 -11.65 -7.70 30.70
N GLY A 284 -12.68 -8.50 30.44
CA GLY A 284 -12.90 -9.77 31.14
C GLY A 284 -11.86 -10.81 30.77
N ASN A 285 -11.50 -10.88 29.49
CA ASN A 285 -10.47 -11.79 28.99
C ASN A 285 -9.07 -11.14 28.93
N GLN A 286 -8.97 -9.84 29.18
CA GLN A 286 -7.74 -9.06 29.05
C GLN A 286 -7.14 -9.19 27.63
N MET A 287 -7.99 -9.12 26.61
CA MET A 287 -7.67 -9.38 25.20
C MET A 287 -8.02 -8.20 24.31
N LEU A 288 -7.19 -7.96 23.29
CA LEU A 288 -7.44 -6.96 22.26
C LEU A 288 -7.84 -7.63 20.94
N TYR A 289 -8.90 -7.11 20.32
CA TYR A 289 -9.39 -7.50 19.00
C TYR A 289 -9.37 -6.30 18.04
N ALA A 290 -9.26 -6.58 16.74
CA ALA A 290 -9.54 -5.58 15.70
C ALA A 290 -11.05 -5.58 15.41
N ALA A 291 -11.67 -4.40 15.38
CA ALA A 291 -13.08 -4.26 15.02
C ALA A 291 -13.31 -4.70 13.57
N GLY A 292 -14.41 -5.43 13.33
CA GLY A 292 -14.73 -6.02 12.03
C GLY A 292 -13.83 -7.20 11.62
N PHE A 293 -12.96 -7.69 12.52
CA PHE A 293 -12.09 -8.83 12.26
C PHE A 293 -12.49 -10.04 13.10
N ASP A 294 -12.77 -11.17 12.41
CA ASP A 294 -13.02 -12.45 13.07
C ASP A 294 -11.71 -13.22 13.30
N ASP A 295 -11.10 -12.95 14.45
CA ASP A 295 -9.86 -13.62 14.88
C ASP A 295 -10.07 -15.13 15.13
N ARG A 296 -11.32 -15.59 15.34
CA ARG A 296 -11.63 -17.02 15.56
C ARG A 296 -11.67 -17.80 14.26
N ALA A 297 -12.20 -17.20 13.19
CA ALA A 297 -12.20 -17.82 11.87
C ALA A 297 -10.76 -18.17 11.44
N ARG A 298 -9.78 -17.33 11.78
CA ARG A 298 -8.35 -17.58 11.48
C ARG A 298 -7.80 -18.86 12.12
N LEU A 299 -8.08 -19.09 13.40
CA LEU A 299 -7.59 -20.27 14.14
C LEU A 299 -8.14 -21.60 13.60
N MET A 300 -9.18 -21.57 12.76
CA MET A 300 -9.71 -22.77 12.10
C MET A 300 -9.04 -23.07 10.74
N PHE A 301 -8.23 -22.15 10.21
CA PHE A 301 -7.53 -22.30 8.92
C PHE A 301 -6.01 -22.51 9.05
N GLU A 302 -5.45 -22.40 10.26
CA GLU A 302 -4.06 -22.76 10.61
C GLU A 302 -4.03 -24.16 11.26
#